data_AF-A0A968TXA1-F1
#
_entry.id   AF-A0A968TXA1-F1
#
_cell.length_a   1.000
_cell.length_b   1.000
_cell.length_c   1.000
_cell.angle_alpha   90.00
_cell.angle_beta   90.00
_cell.angle_gamma   90.00
#
_symmetry.space_group_name_H-M   'P 1'
#
loop_
_entity.id
_entity.type
_entity.pdbx_description
1 polymer ?
#
loop_
_entity_poly.entity_id
_entity_poly.type
_entity_poly.pdbx_seq_one_letter_code
_entity_poly.pdbx_strand_id
1 'polypeptide(L)' 'MTSPIRRLGILTGGGDCPGLNAVIRAVTKTALHQYHLEVFGIEDGFQGLIETVFGPCAGRMFPT' A
#
# COMPACT_ATOMS: atom_id res chain seq x y z
N MET A 1 -21.02 16.48 -3.10
CA MET A 1 -19.78 16.63 -3.88
C MET A 1 -18.76 15.65 -3.34
N THR A 2 -18.35 14.66 -4.12
CA THR A 2 -17.40 13.63 -3.68
C THR A 2 -15.99 14.16 -3.92
N SER A 3 -15.16 14.18 -2.88
CA SER A 3 -13.76 14.61 -3.03
C SER A 3 -12.99 13.60 -3.89
N PRO A 4 -12.09 14.05 -4.79
CA PRO A 4 -11.28 13.13 -5.58
C PRO A 4 -10.37 12.30 -4.66
N ILE A 5 -10.28 10.99 -4.94
CA ILE A 5 -9.36 10.09 -4.22
C ILE A 5 -7.93 10.48 -4.61
N ARG A 6 -7.10 10.78 -3.59
CA ARG A 6 -5.69 11.18 -3.79
C ARG A 6 -4.68 10.18 -3.22
N ARG A 7 -5.12 9.29 -2.31
CA ARG A 7 -4.25 8.42 -1.52
C ARG A 7 -4.79 7.00 -1.46
N LEU A 8 -3.88 6.03 -1.51
CA LEU A 8 -4.16 4.60 -1.38
C LEU A 8 -3.29 4.03 -0.25
N GLY A 9 -3.91 3.49 0.78
CA GLY A 9 -3.23 2.69 1.81
C GLY A 9 -3.33 1.20 1.48
N ILE A 10 -2.24 0.47 1.65
CA ILE A 10 -2.20 -0.99 1.46
C ILE A 10 -1.67 -1.60 2.77
N LEU A 11 -2.31 -2.66 3.23
CA LEU A 11 -1.88 -3.47 4.37
C LEU A 11 -2.06 -4.94 4.02
N THR A 12 -1.27 -5.80 4.63
CA THR A 12 -1.39 -7.25 4.51
C THR A 12 -1.90 -7.82 5.83
N GLY A 13 -2.93 -8.66 5.76
CA GLY A 13 -3.46 -9.38 6.92
C GLY A 13 -3.34 -10.88 6.71
N GLY A 14 -2.80 -11.60 7.69
CA GLY A 14 -2.56 -13.04 7.61
C GLY A 14 -1.08 -13.39 7.40
N GLY A 15 -0.81 -14.64 7.05
CA GLY A 15 0.56 -15.13 6.81
C GLY A 15 1.05 -14.88 5.38
N ASP A 16 2.35 -15.10 5.17
CA ASP A 16 2.99 -14.94 3.86
C ASP A 16 2.54 -16.02 2.87
N CYS A 17 2.01 -15.56 1.75
CA CYS A 17 1.63 -16.41 0.63
C CYS A 17 2.48 -16.08 -0.60
N PRO A 18 2.91 -17.09 -1.38
CA PRO A 18 3.59 -16.84 -2.64
C PRO A 18 2.68 -16.02 -3.57
N GLY A 19 3.21 -14.92 -4.09
CA GLY A 19 2.49 -14.02 -5.00
C GLY A 19 1.92 -12.75 -4.34
N LEU A 20 1.87 -12.66 -3.00
CA LEU A 20 1.40 -11.45 -2.31
C LEU A 20 2.22 -10.21 -2.71
N ASN A 21 3.54 -10.35 -2.73
CA ASN A 21 4.46 -9.29 -3.17
C ASN A 21 4.25 -8.89 -4.64
N ALA A 22 3.83 -9.82 -5.50
CA ALA A 22 3.54 -9.52 -6.90
C ALA A 22 2.26 -8.68 -7.04
N VAL A 23 1.22 -9.03 -6.28
CA VAL A 23 -0.05 -8.27 -6.25
C VAL A 23 0.18 -6.86 -5.73
N ILE A 24 0.85 -6.73 -4.58
CA ILE A 24 1.19 -5.43 -4.00
C ILE A 24 1.95 -4.57 -5.02
N ARG A 25 2.99 -5.14 -5.65
CA ARG A 25 3.77 -4.45 -6.68
C ARG A 25 2.92 -4.02 -7.88
N ALA A 26 2.00 -4.87 -8.34
CA ALA A 26 1.12 -4.55 -9.47
C ALA A 26 0.18 -3.39 -9.13
N VAL A 27 -0.44 -3.41 -7.94
CA VAL A 27 -1.33 -2.35 -7.45
C VAL A 27 -0.56 -1.04 -7.28
N THR A 28 0.57 -1.06 -6.57
CA THR A 28 1.39 0.14 -6.33
C THR A 28 1.86 0.77 -7.65
N LYS A 29 2.36 -0.03 -8.60
CA LYS A 29 2.78 0.50 -9.91
C LYS A 29 1.64 1.13 -10.67
N THR A 30 0.48 0.47 -10.70
CA THR A 30 -0.70 0.99 -11.40
C THR A 30 -1.17 2.30 -10.77
N ALA A 31 -1.26 2.36 -9.44
CA ALA A 31 -1.66 3.54 -8.70
C ALA A 31 -0.72 4.74 -8.93
N LEU A 32 0.60 4.52 -8.89
CA LEU A 32 1.60 5.58 -9.11
C LEU A 32 1.62 6.06 -10.57
N HIS A 33 1.63 5.13 -11.53
CA HIS A 33 1.90 5.45 -12.93
C HIS A 33 0.65 5.80 -13.74
N GLN A 34 -0.49 5.12 -13.50
CA GLN A 34 -1.71 5.35 -14.29
C GLN A 34 -2.66 6.34 -13.62
N TYR A 35 -2.74 6.31 -12.30
CA TYR A 35 -3.70 7.12 -11.53
C TYR A 35 -3.08 8.28 -10.76
N HIS A 36 -1.75 8.40 -10.75
CA HIS A 36 -1.00 9.45 -10.06
C HIS A 36 -1.40 9.60 -8.57
N LEU A 37 -1.70 8.47 -7.91
CA LEU A 37 -2.07 8.43 -6.50
C LEU A 37 -0.82 8.33 -5.61
N GLU A 38 -0.89 8.90 -4.41
CA GLU A 38 0.08 8.62 -3.36
C GLU A 38 -0.22 7.25 -2.73
N VAL A 39 0.76 6.35 -2.70
CA VAL A 39 0.61 5.01 -2.12
C VAL A 39 1.36 4.92 -0.80
N PHE A 40 0.68 4.45 0.24
CA PHE A 40 1.21 4.22 1.57
C PHE A 40 1.16 2.73 1.90
N GLY A 41 2.28 2.20 2.39
CA GLY A 41 2.36 0.85 2.94
C GLY A 41 2.25 0.90 4.44
N ILE A 42 1.34 0.10 4.98
CA ILE A 42 1.11 -0.03 6.42
C ILE A 42 1.83 -1.29 6.88
N GLU A 43 2.70 -1.12 7.87
CA GLU A 43 3.54 -2.18 8.43
C GLU A 43 2.73 -2.98 9.47
N ASP A 44 3.13 -4.22 9.78
CA ASP A 44 2.50 -5.06 10.82
C ASP A 44 0.96 -5.23 10.70
N GLY A 45 0.46 -5.16 9.46
CA GLY A 45 -0.95 -5.36 9.15
C GLY A 45 -1.89 -4.41 9.90
N PHE A 46 -2.81 -4.97 10.69
CA PHE A 46 -3.76 -4.16 11.45
C PHE A 46 -3.11 -3.46 12.65
N GLN A 47 -2.02 -4.00 13.21
CA GLN A 47 -1.35 -3.38 14.34
C GLN A 47 -0.73 -2.04 13.90
N GLY A 48 0.05 -2.02 12.82
CA GLY A 48 0.62 -0.76 12.33
C GLY A 48 -0.43 0.20 11.79
N LEU A 49 -1.61 -0.28 11.35
CA LEU A 49 -2.74 0.62 11.05
C LEU A 49 -3.20 1.38 12.31
N ILE A 50 -3.34 0.69 13.44
CA ILE A 50 -3.77 1.28 14.70
C ILE A 50 -2.68 2.19 15.27
N GLU A 51 -1.42 1.77 15.17
CA GLU A 51 -0.25 2.53 15.64
C GLU A 51 0.14 3.68 14.71
N THR A 52 -0.53 3.84 13.56
CA THR A 52 -0.24 4.87 12.56
C THR A 52 1.19 4.72 12.00
N VAL A 53 1.65 3.48 11.85
CA VAL A 53 2.94 3.12 11.23
C VAL A 53 2.71 2.84 9.75
N PHE A 54 2.84 3.89 8.94
CA PHE A 54 2.78 3.77 7.48
C PHE A 54 3.75 4.71 6.78
N GLY A 55 4.34 4.25 5.68
CA GLY A 55 5.35 4.98 4.90
C GLY A 55 4.99 5.11 3.42
N PRO A 56 5.47 6.15 2.72
CA PRO A 56 5.24 6.30 1.29
C PRO A 56 6.01 5.25 0.47
N CYS A 57 5.30 4.54 -0.42
CA CYS A 57 5.86 3.48 -1.27
C CYS A 57 6.39 4.00 -2.62
N ALA A 58 6.78 5.27 -2.72
CA ALA A 58 7.25 5.89 -3.97
C ALA A 58 8.57 5.24 -4.45
N GLY A 59 8.46 4.14 -5.20
CA GLY A 59 9.58 3.39 -5.75
C GLY A 59 10.37 2.51 -4.76
N ARG A 60 9.97 2.46 -3.48
CA ARG A 60 10.57 1.55 -2.49
C ARG A 60 9.86 0.20 -2.47
N MET A 61 10.61 -0.84 -2.09
CA MET A 61 10.02 -2.14 -1.77
C MET A 61 8.98 -1.94 -0.67
N PHE A 62 7.81 -2.56 -0.86
CA PHE A 62 6.71 -2.45 0.08
C PHE A 62 7.14 -3.09 1.42
N PRO A 63 6.88 -2.45 2.57
CA PRO A 63 7.12 -3.07 3.85
C PRO A 63 6.08 -4.20 4.02
N THR A 64 6.52 -5.43 3.78
CA THR A 64 5.80 -6.64 4.22
C THR A 64 5.98 -6.81 5.71
#